data_AF-A0A662V4C8-F1
#
_entry.id   AF-A0A662V4C8-F1
#
_cell.length_a   1.000
_cell.length_b   1.000
_cell.length_c   1.000
_cell.angle_alpha   90.00
_cell.angle_beta   90.00
_cell.angle_gamma   90.00
#
_symmetry.space_group_name_H-M   'P 1'
#
loop_
_entity.id
_entity.type
_entity.pdbx_description
1 polymer ?
#
loop_
_entity_poly.entity_id
_entity_poly.type
_entity_poly.pdbx_seq_one_letter_code
_entity_poly.pdbx_strand_id
1 'polypeptide(L)' 'MEKLLSLREAASILGVSWQTVRFKIKRGELPGIKVGRLWRIDPEDLQKYKERRKFVSAESQ' A
#
# COMPACT_ATOMS: atom_id res chain seq x y z
N MET A 1 0.93 17.11 10.52
CA MET A 1 0.17 16.95 9.26
C MET A 1 0.75 15.77 8.52
N GLU A 2 0.25 14.56 8.77
CA GLU A 2 0.69 13.40 8.01
C GLU A 2 0.00 13.43 6.64
N LYS A 3 0.83 13.45 5.59
CA LYS A 3 0.34 13.45 4.21
C LYS A 3 -0.05 12.04 3.83
N LEU A 4 -1.31 11.85 3.49
CA LEU A 4 -1.80 10.61 2.90
C LEU A 4 -1.13 10.35 1.53
N LEU A 5 -0.57 9.17 1.39
CA LEU A 5 0.10 8.74 0.17
C LEU A 5 -0.91 8.41 -0.93
N SER A 6 -0.59 8.78 -2.16
CA SER A 6 -1.30 8.28 -3.33
C SER A 6 -0.92 6.82 -3.64
N LEU A 7 -1.72 6.15 -4.48
CA LEU A 7 -1.37 4.82 -5.01
C LEU A 7 0.01 4.77 -5.64
N ARG A 8 0.43 5.85 -6.32
CA ARG A 8 1.74 5.91 -6.99
C ARG A 8 2.87 6.04 -5.98
N GLU A 9 2.72 6.88 -4.96
CA GLU A 9 3.72 7.03 -3.90
C GLU A 9 3.88 5.73 -3.12
N ALA A 10 2.77 5.12 -2.70
CA ALA A 10 2.81 3.83 -2.02
C ALA A 10 3.43 2.72 -2.90
N ALA A 11 3.15 2.74 -4.20
CA ALA A 11 3.74 1.82 -5.16
C ALA A 11 5.26 1.99 -5.27
N SER A 12 5.74 3.23 -5.36
CA SER A 12 7.18 3.52 -5.37
C SER A 12 7.87 3.06 -4.08
N ILE A 13 7.23 3.23 -2.92
CA ILE A 13 7.77 2.80 -1.62
C ILE A 13 7.82 1.27 -1.50
N LEU A 14 6.81 0.59 -2.05
CA LEU A 14 6.72 -0.88 -2.06
C LEU A 14 7.52 -1.54 -3.19
N GLY A 15 7.99 -0.76 -4.18
CA GLY A 15 8.65 -1.29 -5.38
C GLY A 15 7.73 -2.09 -6.30
N VAL A 16 6.43 -1.79 -6.31
CA VAL A 16 5.43 -2.49 -7.14
C VAL A 16 4.70 -1.52 -8.07
N SER A 17 3.83 -2.01 -8.95
CA SER A 17 2.99 -1.14 -9.77
C SER A 17 1.83 -0.54 -8.97
N TRP A 18 1.38 0.66 -9.35
CA TRP A 18 0.20 1.31 -8.74
C TRP A 18 -1.08 0.47 -8.91
N GLN A 19 -1.15 -0.35 -9.98
CA GLN A 19 -2.25 -1.28 -10.19
C GLN A 19 -2.25 -2.38 -9.13
N THR A 20 -1.08 -2.92 -8.78
CA THR A 20 -0.93 -3.89 -7.69
C THR A 20 -1.38 -3.30 -6.36
N VAL A 21 -0.98 -2.07 -6.05
CA VAL A 21 -1.44 -1.38 -4.82
C VAL A 21 -2.96 -1.24 -4.81
N ARG A 22 -3.56 -0.78 -5.92
CA ARG A 22 -5.02 -0.69 -6.05
C ARG A 22 -5.70 -2.04 -5.87
N PHE A 23 -5.14 -3.11 -6.43
CA PHE A 23 -5.68 -4.46 -6.32
C PHE A 23 -5.63 -4.96 -4.88
N LYS A 24 -4.53 -4.69 -4.16
CA LYS A 24 -4.38 -5.02 -2.74
C LYS A 24 -5.41 -4.32 -1.86
N ILE A 25 -5.67 -3.04 -2.12
CA ILE A 25 -6.74 -2.31 -1.41
C ILE A 25 -8.10 -2.93 -1.72
N LYS A 26 -8.38 -3.22 -2.99
CA LYS A 26 -9.65 -3.87 -3.40
C LYS A 26 -9.84 -5.26 -2.77
N ARG A 27 -8.77 -6.01 -2.54
CA ARG A 27 -8.80 -7.31 -1.87
C ARG A 27 -8.88 -7.22 -0.34
N GLY A 28 -8.77 -6.02 0.23
CA GLY A 28 -8.67 -5.84 1.68
C GLY A 28 -7.32 -6.25 2.26
N GLU A 29 -6.28 -6.43 1.43
CA GLU A 29 -4.92 -6.73 1.89
C GLU A 29 -4.19 -5.48 2.42
N LEU A 30 -4.47 -4.31 1.84
CA LEU A 30 -3.87 -3.04 2.22
C LEU A 30 -4.97 -2.05 2.64
N PRO A 31 -4.87 -1.42 3.82
CA PRO A 31 -5.76 -0.33 4.20
C PRO A 31 -5.64 0.83 3.22
N GLY A 32 -6.78 1.34 2.76
CA GLY A 32 -6.82 2.49 1.87
C GLY A 32 -8.11 3.26 2.07
N ILE A 33 -7.99 4.58 2.15
CA ILE A 33 -9.08 5.52 2.28
C ILE A 33 -9.46 6.01 0.88
N LYS A 34 -10.73 5.86 0.51
CA LYS A 34 -11.24 6.41 -0.74
C LYS A 34 -11.66 7.86 -0.53
N VAL A 35 -10.86 8.79 -1.05
CA VAL A 35 -11.14 10.23 -1.00
C VAL A 35 -11.65 10.67 -2.37
N GLY A 36 -12.98 10.71 -2.51
CA GLY A 36 -13.67 11.00 -3.77
C GLY A 36 -13.35 9.94 -4.84
N ARG A 37 -12.61 10.34 -5.87
CA ARG A 37 -12.16 9.45 -6.97
C ARG A 37 -10.75 8.88 -6.76
N LEU A 38 -10.03 9.37 -5.76
CA LEU A 38 -8.64 9.00 -5.51
C LEU A 38 -8.56 8.07 -4.30
N TRP A 39 -7.57 7.17 -4.33
CA TRP A 39 -7.21 6.36 -3.17
C TRP A 39 -6.05 7.00 -2.44
N ARG A 40 -6.17 7.01 -1.12
CA ARG A 40 -5.21 7.56 -0.17
C ARG A 40 -4.84 6.48 0.82
N ILE A 41 -3.56 6.40 1.17
CA ILE A 41 -3.00 5.37 2.03
C ILE A 41 -2.26 6.07 3.14
N ASP A 42 -2.54 5.70 4.38
CA ASP A 42 -1.77 6.17 5.51
C ASP A 42 -0.35 5.58 5.47
N PRO A 43 0.69 6.41 5.62
CA PRO A 43 2.06 5.93 5.61
C PRO A 43 2.31 4.89 6.71
N GLU A 44 1.67 5.05 7.87
CA GLU A 44 1.72 4.07 8.96
C GLU A 44 1.12 2.72 8.56
N ASP A 45 -0.02 2.70 7.88
CA ASP A 45 -0.64 1.46 7.40
C ASP A 45 0.21 0.77 6.33
N LEU A 46 0.84 1.56 5.45
CA LEU A 46 1.78 1.04 4.46
C LEU A 46 2.99 0.39 5.13
N GLN A 47 3.51 1.02 6.19
CA GLN A 47 4.63 0.51 6.99
C GLN A 47 4.22 -0.79 7.70
N LYS A 48 3.08 -0.79 8.40
CA LYS A 48 2.53 -1.99 9.06
C LYS A 48 2.30 -3.13 8.08
N TYR A 49 1.81 -2.83 6.88
CA TYR A 49 1.65 -3.82 5.82
C TYR A 49 3.00 -4.42 5.37
N LYS A 50 4.03 -3.58 5.23
CA LYS A 50 5.40 -4.01 4.90
C LYS A 50 5.97 -4.92 5.99
N GLU A 51 5.77 -4.56 7.26
CA GLU A 51 6.20 -5.36 8.41
C GLU A 51 5.45 -6.70 8.50
N ARG A 52 4.13 -6.69 8.27
CA ARG A 52 3.30 -7.90 8.24
C ARG A 52 3.76 -8.89 7.18
N ARG A 53 4.22 -8.41 6.01
CA ARG A 53 4.77 -9.25 4.94
C ARG A 53 6.24 -9.63 5.10
N LYS A 54 7.05 -8.87 5.84
CA LYS A 54 8.44 -9.26 6.14
C LYS A 54 8.51 -10.62 6.87
N PHE A 55 7.43 -11.03 7.52
CA PHE A 55 7.31 -12.37 8.12
C PHE A 55 6.88 -13.48 7.15
N VAL A 56 6.53 -13.18 5.89
CA VAL A 56 5.93 -14.16 4.95
C VAL A 56 6.68 -14.29 3.62
N SER A 57 7.69 -13.48 3.31
CA SER A 57 8.42 -13.63 2.04
C SER A 57 9.90 -13.25 2.16
N ALA A 58 10.66 -14.16 2.74
CA ALA A 58 12.07 -14.38 2.38
C ALA A 58 12.20 -15.28 1.12
N GLU A 59 11.13 -15.53 0.37
CA GLU A 59 11.19 -16.45 -0.78
C GLU A 59 10.54 -15.90 -2.05
N SER A 60 11.30 -16.16 -3.12
CA SER A 60 10.97 -16.10 -4.55
C SER A 60 10.93 -14.71 -5.18
N GLN A 61 12.10 -14.23 -5.60
CA GLN A 61 12.55 -14.38 -6.99
C GLN A 61 14.07 -14.20 -7.12
#